data_AF-A0A1A8BXN7-F1
#
_entry.id   AF-A0A1A8BXN7-F1
#
_cell.length_a   1.000
_cell.length_b   1.000
_cell.length_c   1.000
_cell.angle_alpha   90.00
_cell.angle_beta   90.00
_cell.angle_gamma   90.00
#
_symmetry.space_group_name_H-M   'P 1'
#
loop_
_entity.id
_entity.type
_entity.pdbx_description
1 polymer ?
#
loop_
_entity_poly.entity_id
_entity_poly.type
_entity_poly.pdbx_seq_one_letter_code
_entity_poly.pdbx_strand_id
1 'polypeptide(L)'
;SQLQLRAGREKAMRHGISNKSAVWNYFKVDEDDKTNADCKLCSAKLSRGGAKVYREYTELPKLHDSVKKHIHSRLQASSEFSFTTDIWTSSVSPVSLISLTSQWIDESFTPQRAILHAKQLRGSHTSQAIAHVFEEMLQTWGIPKTSVHVVLRDNAKNMIKAMNDAGLPSLPCVAHTLQLAVHEGLLAQRSIADAIAVGRKIVGHFKHSVLAYSRLEDIQGQLNQPIKRLQQDVQTRWNSTYYMLQSLIEQKRVLGWYKDRFFSTNTASEAKLHLKQELQMMSRAESEGSRTEAAESPAKLFLQAQASTSSSLETVFEEIAMEQAQAAQPLAAGAAIELDAYLGEAPSPREDSPLKYWGVNKIRFPTLAKMARKYLSAPCSSVE
;
A
#
# COMPACT_ATOMS: atom_id res chain seq x y z
N SER A 1 13.77 -28.87 -4.27
CA SER A 1 13.85 -27.58 -3.55
C SER A 1 15.20 -26.87 -3.70
N GLN A 2 16.37 -27.54 -3.73
CA GLN A 2 17.66 -26.86 -3.99
C GLN A 2 17.96 -26.52 -5.47
N LEU A 3 17.37 -27.25 -6.43
CA LEU A 3 17.55 -27.00 -7.87
C LEU A 3 16.82 -25.73 -8.37
N GLN A 4 15.69 -25.36 -7.76
CA GLN A 4 14.97 -24.12 -8.10
C GLN A 4 15.69 -22.85 -7.62
N LEU A 5 16.45 -22.93 -6.52
CA LEU A 5 17.30 -21.84 -6.04
C LEU A 5 18.52 -21.60 -6.93
N ARG A 6 19.07 -22.66 -7.56
CA ARG A 6 20.17 -22.54 -8.55
C ARG A 6 19.70 -21.95 -9.88
N ALA A 7 18.54 -22.38 -10.38
CA ALA A 7 17.97 -21.82 -11.62
C ALA A 7 17.59 -20.33 -11.49
N GLY A 8 17.16 -19.90 -10.30
CA GLY A 8 16.94 -18.47 -10.00
C GLY A 8 18.22 -17.64 -9.98
N ARG A 9 19.35 -18.23 -9.55
CA ARG A 9 20.66 -17.56 -9.54
C ARG A 9 21.24 -17.34 -10.95
N GLU A 10 21.05 -18.28 -11.88
CA GLU A 10 21.52 -18.12 -13.27
C GLU A 10 20.68 -17.13 -14.07
N LYS A 11 19.36 -17.03 -13.81
CA LYS A 11 18.49 -16.02 -14.46
C LYS A 11 18.81 -14.58 -14.02
N ALA A 12 19.24 -14.38 -12.77
CA ALA A 12 19.58 -13.06 -12.23
C ALA A 12 20.87 -12.48 -12.84
N MET A 13 21.86 -13.32 -13.20
CA MET A 13 23.09 -12.85 -13.86
C MET A 13 22.85 -12.27 -15.25
N ARG A 14 21.81 -12.74 -15.98
CA ARG A 14 21.54 -12.27 -17.36
C ARG A 14 20.84 -10.90 -17.44
N HIS A 15 20.37 -10.33 -16.33
CA HIS A 15 19.57 -9.10 -16.32
C HIS A 15 20.19 -7.92 -15.54
N GLY A 16 21.48 -7.98 -15.18
CA GLY A 16 22.18 -6.84 -14.56
C GLY A 16 21.63 -6.39 -13.19
N ILE A 17 20.79 -7.19 -12.54
CA ILE A 17 20.24 -6.88 -11.21
C ILE A 17 21.33 -7.21 -10.18
N SER A 18 21.93 -6.17 -9.60
CA SER A 18 22.85 -6.28 -8.46
C SER A 18 22.21 -7.16 -7.37
N ASN A 19 22.83 -8.31 -7.08
CA ASN A 19 22.40 -9.28 -6.05
C ASN A 19 22.59 -8.77 -4.61
N LYS A 20 22.82 -7.46 -4.41
CA LYS A 20 23.01 -6.86 -3.10
C LYS A 20 21.63 -6.59 -2.49
N SER A 21 21.41 -7.11 -1.28
CA SER A 21 20.23 -6.77 -0.48
C SER A 21 20.08 -5.25 -0.36
N ALA A 22 18.85 -4.75 -0.52
CA ALA A 22 18.52 -3.33 -0.45
C ALA A 22 18.96 -2.66 0.87
N VAL A 23 19.12 -3.45 1.94
CA VAL A 23 19.63 -2.98 3.24
C VAL A 23 21.00 -2.31 3.10
N TRP A 24 21.85 -2.76 2.16
CA TRP A 24 23.19 -2.21 1.97
C TRP A 24 23.20 -0.81 1.36
N ASN A 25 22.05 -0.31 0.86
CA ASN A 25 21.94 1.08 0.42
C ASN A 25 22.10 2.08 1.59
N TYR A 26 21.84 1.63 2.82
CA TYR A 26 21.94 2.44 4.05
C TYR A 26 23.33 2.40 4.70
N PHE A 27 24.30 1.74 4.07
CA PHE A 27 25.64 1.59 4.62
C PHE A 27 26.72 2.01 3.61
N LYS A 28 27.80 2.62 4.09
CA LYS A 28 29.03 2.82 3.33
C LYS A 28 29.99 1.72 3.76
N VAL A 29 30.46 0.91 2.81
CA VAL A 29 31.49 -0.10 3.12
C VAL A 29 32.81 0.62 3.34
N ASP A 30 33.53 0.24 4.39
CA ASP A 30 34.85 0.78 4.69
C ASP A 30 35.83 0.39 3.55
N GLU A 31 36.60 1.37 3.07
CA GLU A 31 37.50 1.20 1.92
C GLU A 31 38.75 0.40 2.30
N ASP A 32 39.19 0.53 3.55
CA ASP A 32 40.36 -0.14 4.10
C ASP A 32 40.01 -1.54 4.63
N ASP A 33 38.83 -1.69 5.24
CA ASP A 33 38.33 -2.97 5.76
C ASP A 33 36.94 -3.34 5.22
N LYS A 34 36.93 -4.10 4.13
CA LYS A 34 35.69 -4.58 3.49
C LYS A 34 34.83 -5.47 4.38
N THR A 35 35.33 -5.93 5.53
CA THR A 35 34.54 -6.68 6.51
C THR A 35 33.68 -5.78 7.39
N ASN A 36 33.84 -4.46 7.32
CA ASN A 36 33.07 -3.47 8.07
C ASN A 36 32.31 -2.51 7.15
N ALA A 37 31.29 -1.89 7.72
CA ALA A 37 30.50 -0.86 7.08
C ALA A 37 29.95 0.14 8.09
N ASP A 38 29.92 1.41 7.70
CA ASP A 38 29.34 2.49 8.49
C ASP A 38 27.88 2.72 8.09
N CYS A 39 27.01 2.86 9.08
CA CYS A 39 25.64 3.30 8.86
C CYS A 39 25.64 4.74 8.34
N LYS A 40 25.00 5.00 7.19
CA LYS A 40 24.92 6.35 6.61
C LYS A 40 24.08 7.33 7.45
N LEU A 41 23.30 6.84 8.41
CA LEU A 41 22.41 7.65 9.24
C LEU A 41 23.06 8.11 10.55
N CYS A 42 23.67 7.18 11.30
CA CYS A 42 24.24 7.44 12.62
C CYS A 42 25.77 7.18 12.70
N SER A 43 26.41 6.83 11.58
CA SER A 43 27.85 6.52 11.49
C SER A 43 28.32 5.35 12.35
N ALA A 44 27.41 4.53 12.90
CA ALA A 44 27.77 3.34 13.65
C ALA A 44 28.39 2.28 12.73
N LYS A 45 29.47 1.66 13.21
CA LYS A 45 30.14 0.54 12.54
C LYS A 45 29.35 -0.75 12.71
N LEU A 46 29.21 -1.49 11.61
CA LEU A 46 28.58 -2.80 11.54
C LEU A 46 29.54 -3.78 10.86
N SER A 47 29.80 -4.91 11.52
CA SER A 47 30.52 -6.00 10.87
C SER A 47 29.65 -6.69 9.82
N ARG A 48 30.18 -6.76 8.59
CA ARG A 48 29.65 -7.50 7.44
C ARG A 48 30.11 -8.96 7.45
N GLY A 49 30.96 -9.36 8.39
CA GLY A 49 31.52 -10.71 8.62
C GLY A 49 30.91 -11.40 9.85
N GLY A 50 31.20 -12.70 10.05
CA GLY A 50 30.77 -13.44 11.25
C GLY A 50 29.52 -14.31 11.12
N ALA A 51 29.35 -15.23 12.07
CA ALA A 51 28.25 -16.20 12.13
C ALA A 51 26.88 -15.51 12.21
N LYS A 52 25.86 -16.11 11.58
CA LYS A 52 24.49 -15.55 11.51
C LYS A 52 23.94 -15.18 12.89
N VAL A 53 24.16 -16.04 13.88
CA VAL A 53 23.73 -15.85 15.28
C VAL A 53 24.34 -14.59 15.89
N TYR A 54 25.64 -14.35 15.71
CA TYR A 54 26.30 -13.16 16.26
C TYR A 54 25.74 -11.86 15.68
N ARG A 55 25.46 -11.84 14.37
CA ARG A 55 24.85 -10.65 13.75
C ARG A 55 23.43 -10.39 14.22
N GLU A 56 22.62 -11.45 14.29
CA GLU A 56 21.21 -11.37 14.64
C GLU A 56 20.98 -10.95 16.09
N TYR A 57 21.77 -11.50 17.02
CA TYR A 57 21.55 -11.30 18.45
C TYR A 57 22.49 -10.30 19.12
N THR A 58 23.54 -9.82 18.44
CA THR A 58 24.53 -8.91 19.05
C THR A 58 24.71 -7.64 18.24
N GLU A 59 25.03 -7.73 16.95
CA GLU A 59 25.38 -6.54 16.16
C GLU A 59 24.15 -5.75 15.70
N LEU A 60 23.08 -6.42 15.25
CA LEU A 60 21.84 -5.74 14.85
C LEU A 60 21.14 -5.02 16.01
N PRO A 61 21.01 -5.59 17.23
CA PRO A 61 20.46 -4.86 18.37
C PRO A 61 21.28 -3.62 18.74
N LYS A 62 22.62 -3.70 18.79
CA LYS A 62 23.48 -2.54 19.06
C LYS A 62 23.29 -1.43 18.01
N LEU A 63 23.25 -1.81 16.73
CA LEU A 63 23.01 -0.86 15.65
C LEU A 63 21.63 -0.23 15.77
N HIS A 64 20.60 -1.04 16.04
CA HIS A 64 19.25 -0.56 16.28
C HIS A 64 19.23 0.47 17.42
N ASP A 65 19.90 0.21 18.54
CA ASP A 65 19.95 1.13 19.68
C ASP A 65 20.69 2.44 19.33
N SER A 66 21.77 2.35 18.56
CA SER A 66 22.48 3.54 18.05
C SER A 66 21.58 4.39 17.14
N VAL A 67 20.90 3.76 16.18
CA VAL A 67 19.97 4.45 15.28
C VAL A 67 18.78 5.01 16.06
N LYS A 68 18.23 4.27 17.03
CA LYS A 68 17.13 4.71 17.88
C LYS A 68 17.50 5.95 18.68
N LYS A 69 18.69 5.98 19.29
CA LYS A 69 19.21 7.17 20.00
C LYS A 69 19.36 8.38 19.07
N HIS A 70 19.88 8.15 17.86
CA HIS A 70 20.03 9.20 16.85
C HIS A 70 18.68 9.76 16.35
N ILE A 71 17.69 8.90 16.14
CA ILE A 71 16.33 9.35 15.78
C ILE A 71 15.71 10.12 16.95
N HIS A 72 15.88 9.63 18.18
CA HIS A 72 15.33 10.28 19.37
C HIS A 72 15.89 11.71 19.55
N SER A 73 17.19 11.93 19.34
CA SER A 73 17.75 13.29 19.40
C SER A 73 17.19 14.22 18.32
N ARG A 74 16.93 13.71 17.11
CA ARG A 74 16.30 14.50 16.05
C ARG A 74 14.85 14.84 16.36
N LEU A 75 14.10 13.92 16.96
CA LEU A 75 12.73 14.19 17.41
C LEU A 75 12.74 15.26 18.51
N GLN A 76 13.65 15.21 19.48
CA GLN A 76 13.74 16.24 20.53
C GLN A 76 14.06 17.64 19.99
N ALA A 77 14.70 17.74 18.82
CA ALA A 77 14.99 19.02 18.16
C ALA A 77 13.79 19.61 17.41
N SER A 78 12.64 18.95 17.38
CA SER A 78 11.41 19.40 16.70
C SER A 78 10.22 19.37 17.63
N SER A 79 9.25 20.27 17.40
CA SER A 79 8.09 20.46 18.28
C SER A 79 6.77 19.96 17.68
N GLU A 80 6.74 19.71 16.37
CA GLU A 80 5.53 19.41 15.61
C GLU A 80 5.82 18.28 14.62
N PHE A 81 4.94 17.28 14.60
CA PHE A 81 5.11 16.07 13.80
C PHE A 81 3.81 15.72 13.11
N SER A 82 3.93 15.38 11.83
CA SER A 82 2.91 14.62 11.14
C SER A 82 3.27 13.14 11.21
N PHE A 83 2.25 12.29 11.15
CA PHE A 83 2.45 10.85 11.12
C PHE A 83 1.67 10.23 9.98
N THR A 84 2.20 9.13 9.44
CA THR A 84 1.42 8.18 8.66
C THR A 84 1.34 6.85 9.37
N THR A 85 0.19 6.22 9.24
CA THR A 85 -0.05 4.89 9.79
C THR A 85 -0.79 4.03 8.78
N ASP A 86 -0.51 2.74 8.87
CA ASP A 86 -1.18 1.72 8.09
C ASP A 86 -1.27 0.44 8.92
N ILE A 87 -2.34 -0.30 8.73
CA ILE A 87 -2.51 -1.65 9.26
C ILE A 87 -2.66 -2.58 8.08
N TRP A 88 -1.74 -3.54 7.96
CA TRP A 88 -1.80 -4.53 6.91
C TRP A 88 -1.64 -5.94 7.46
N THR A 89 -2.12 -6.91 6.67
CA THR A 89 -1.89 -8.32 6.92
C THR A 89 -0.66 -8.77 6.12
N SER A 90 0.24 -9.49 6.77
CA SER A 90 1.40 -10.10 6.12
C SER A 90 0.94 -11.14 5.10
N SER A 91 1.54 -11.13 3.91
CA SER A 91 1.26 -12.12 2.87
C SER A 91 1.97 -13.46 3.08
N VAL A 92 2.91 -13.52 4.02
CA VAL A 92 3.77 -14.69 4.27
C VAL A 92 3.52 -15.34 5.64
N SER A 93 2.75 -14.69 6.50
CA SER A 93 2.44 -15.16 7.85
C SER A 93 1.10 -14.59 8.31
N PRO A 94 0.33 -15.30 9.15
CA PRO A 94 -0.98 -14.85 9.62
C PRO A 94 -0.83 -13.80 10.74
N VAL A 95 -0.11 -12.72 10.45
CA VAL A 95 0.12 -11.62 11.37
C VAL A 95 -0.38 -10.33 10.75
N SER A 96 -1.00 -9.49 11.56
CA SER A 96 -1.20 -8.09 11.20
C SER A 96 -0.08 -7.25 11.78
N LEU A 97 0.33 -6.25 11.01
CA LEU A 97 1.34 -5.28 11.39
C LEU A 97 0.71 -3.89 11.39
N ILE A 98 1.18 -3.05 12.30
CA ILE A 98 0.88 -1.62 12.35
C ILE A 98 2.18 -0.83 12.24
N SER A 99 2.18 0.22 11.42
CA SER A 99 3.30 1.15 11.34
C SER A 99 2.97 2.51 11.93
N LEU A 100 4.00 3.17 12.46
CA LEU A 100 4.00 4.59 12.73
C LEU A 100 5.24 5.20 12.08
N THR A 101 5.02 6.04 11.08
CA THR A 101 6.09 6.80 10.43
C THR A 101 5.90 8.26 10.78
N SER A 102 6.95 8.91 11.29
CA SER A 102 6.97 10.33 11.60
C SER A 102 7.55 11.12 10.43
N GLN A 103 6.96 12.28 10.16
CA GLN A 103 7.44 13.28 9.22
C GLN A 103 7.50 14.64 9.92
N TRP A 104 8.60 15.36 9.74
CA TRP A 104 8.76 16.72 10.25
C TRP A 104 9.64 17.54 9.31
N ILE A 105 9.65 18.85 9.48
CA ILE A 105 10.53 19.76 8.75
C ILE A 105 11.44 20.44 9.77
N ASP A 106 12.74 20.36 9.57
CA ASP A 106 13.73 20.98 10.46
C ASP A 106 13.84 22.51 10.24
N GLU A 107 14.69 23.17 11.04
CA GLU A 107 14.89 24.62 10.96
C GLU A 107 15.50 25.11 9.63
N SER A 108 16.12 24.20 8.88
CA SER A 108 16.67 24.46 7.54
C SER A 108 15.63 24.27 6.43
N PHE A 109 14.37 23.99 6.78
CA PHE A 109 13.31 23.62 5.84
C PHE A 109 13.60 22.33 5.06
N THR A 110 14.40 21.43 5.64
CA THR A 110 14.66 20.12 5.07
C THR A 110 13.64 19.12 5.63
N PRO A 111 12.93 18.37 4.78
CA PRO A 111 11.99 17.36 5.23
C PRO A 111 12.75 16.17 5.82
N GLN A 112 12.30 15.72 6.97
CA GLN A 112 12.84 14.59 7.71
C GLN A 112 11.77 13.52 7.86
N ARG A 113 12.20 12.26 7.88
CA ARG A 113 11.31 11.11 8.00
C ARG A 113 11.97 9.99 8.78
N ALA A 114 11.19 9.35 9.65
CA ALA A 114 11.63 8.16 10.37
C ALA A 114 10.48 7.19 10.59
N ILE A 115 10.72 5.90 10.32
CA ILE A 115 9.80 4.82 10.72
C ILE A 115 10.08 4.54 12.19
N LEU A 116 9.13 4.90 13.05
CA LEU A 116 9.25 4.76 14.50
C LEU A 116 8.82 3.37 14.98
N HIS A 117 7.81 2.80 14.31
CA HIS A 117 7.32 1.47 14.59
C HIS A 117 6.91 0.73 13.31
N ALA A 118 7.18 -0.57 13.31
CA ALA A 118 6.54 -1.57 12.46
C ALA A 118 6.40 -2.83 13.32
N LYS A 119 5.29 -2.93 14.08
CA LYS A 119 5.11 -3.98 15.08
C LYS A 119 3.88 -4.82 14.83
N GLN A 120 3.88 -6.04 15.36
CA GLN A 120 2.72 -6.93 15.28
C GLN A 120 1.56 -6.36 16.09
N LEU A 121 0.40 -6.25 15.44
CA LEU A 121 -0.87 -6.00 16.11
C LEU A 121 -1.53 -7.36 16.40
N ARG A 122 -1.71 -7.68 17.68
CA ARG A 122 -2.30 -8.95 18.12
C ARG A 122 -3.76 -8.77 18.51
N GLY A 123 -4.56 -9.82 18.31
CA GLY A 123 -5.97 -9.82 18.66
C GLY A 123 -6.85 -9.04 17.68
N SER A 124 -8.06 -8.70 18.12
CA SER A 124 -9.03 -7.98 17.31
C SER A 124 -8.62 -6.53 17.08
N HIS A 125 -8.67 -6.06 15.84
CA HIS A 125 -8.34 -4.68 15.46
C HIS A 125 -9.49 -3.72 15.78
N THR A 126 -9.96 -3.72 17.04
CA THR A 126 -10.98 -2.78 17.50
C THR A 126 -10.40 -1.37 17.60
N SER A 127 -11.26 -0.36 17.54
CA SER A 127 -10.83 1.05 17.71
C SER A 127 -10.05 1.28 19.00
N GLN A 128 -10.43 0.60 20.09
CA GLN A 128 -9.82 0.74 21.40
C GLN A 128 -8.41 0.14 21.43
N ALA A 129 -8.24 -1.04 20.82
CA ALA A 129 -6.93 -1.68 20.72
C ALA A 129 -5.96 -0.81 19.89
N ILE A 130 -6.45 -0.25 18.78
CA ILE A 130 -5.64 0.63 17.92
C ILE A 130 -5.26 1.91 18.68
N ALA A 131 -6.21 2.56 19.37
CA ALA A 131 -5.96 3.77 20.15
C ALA A 131 -4.89 3.53 21.23
N HIS A 132 -5.03 2.44 21.99
CA HIS A 132 -4.06 2.08 23.03
C HIS A 132 -2.66 1.84 22.46
N VAL A 133 -2.56 1.10 21.35
CA VAL A 133 -1.27 0.85 20.67
C VAL A 133 -0.64 2.15 20.17
N PHE A 134 -1.45 3.09 19.69
CA PHE A 134 -0.98 4.40 19.27
C PHE A 134 -0.39 5.22 20.42
N GLU A 135 -1.08 5.26 21.55
CA GLU A 135 -0.58 5.94 22.75
C GLU A 135 0.73 5.33 23.24
N GLU A 136 0.83 4.00 23.27
CA GLU A 136 2.06 3.29 23.64
C GLU A 136 3.22 3.63 22.69
N MET A 137 2.96 3.72 21.38
CA MET A 137 3.96 4.11 20.39
C MET A 137 4.45 5.54 20.62
N LEU A 138 3.56 6.51 20.87
CA LEU A 138 3.94 7.89 21.17
C LEU A 138 4.74 7.98 22.49
N GLN A 139 4.28 7.28 23.53
CA GLN A 139 4.97 7.22 24.83
C GLN A 139 6.38 6.63 24.72
N THR A 140 6.56 5.58 23.91
CA THR A 140 7.87 4.92 23.68
C THR A 140 8.91 5.91 23.14
N TRP A 141 8.48 6.92 22.37
CA TRP A 141 9.34 7.95 21.80
C TRP A 141 9.30 9.28 22.57
N GLY A 142 8.53 9.36 23.66
CA GLY A 142 8.38 10.58 24.45
C GLY A 142 7.69 11.73 23.70
N ILE A 143 6.83 11.40 22.72
CA ILE A 143 6.13 12.40 21.89
C ILE A 143 4.81 12.77 22.57
N PRO A 144 4.62 14.02 23.02
CA PRO A 144 3.35 14.44 23.61
C PRO A 144 2.28 14.58 22.51
N LYS A 145 1.02 14.30 22.86
CA LYS A 145 -0.11 14.45 21.91
C LYS A 145 -0.23 15.86 21.34
N THR A 146 0.19 16.88 22.09
CA THR A 146 0.20 18.29 21.66
C THR A 146 1.19 18.59 20.54
N SER A 147 2.23 17.76 20.37
CA SER A 147 3.17 17.84 19.25
C SER A 147 2.71 17.09 18.00
N VAL A 148 1.58 16.39 18.08
CA VAL A 148 0.99 15.70 16.93
C VAL A 148 0.17 16.73 16.14
N HIS A 149 0.68 17.12 14.97
CA HIS A 149 -0.07 17.97 14.06
C HIS A 149 -1.24 17.19 13.45
N VAL A 150 -0.96 16.04 12.83
CA VAL A 150 -1.95 15.22 12.14
C VAL A 150 -1.46 13.78 11.95
N VAL A 151 -2.37 12.82 12.03
CA VAL A 151 -2.14 11.42 11.67
C VAL A 151 -2.89 11.08 10.37
N LEU A 152 -2.15 10.74 9.33
CA LEU A 152 -2.67 10.27 8.04
C LEU A 152 -2.93 8.77 8.13
N ARG A 153 -4.19 8.39 7.98
CA ARG A 153 -4.70 7.03 8.18
C ARG A 153 -5.56 6.57 6.99
N ASP A 154 -5.83 5.27 6.88
CA ASP A 154 -6.79 4.75 5.90
C ASP A 154 -8.24 5.18 6.21
N ASN A 155 -9.22 4.78 5.39
CA ASN A 155 -10.63 5.10 5.65
C ASN A 155 -11.36 4.02 6.46
N ALA A 156 -10.65 3.11 7.13
CA ALA A 156 -11.30 2.08 7.93
C ALA A 156 -12.00 2.71 9.15
N LYS A 157 -13.26 2.31 9.38
CA LYS A 157 -14.09 2.83 10.50
C LYS A 157 -13.39 2.71 11.86
N ASN A 158 -12.66 1.62 12.09
CA ASN A 158 -11.93 1.40 13.33
C ASN A 158 -10.75 2.36 13.49
N MET A 159 -10.05 2.74 12.41
CA MET A 159 -8.97 3.72 12.43
C MET A 159 -9.50 5.12 12.74
N ILE A 160 -10.60 5.52 12.09
CA ILE A 160 -11.27 6.80 12.36
C ILE A 160 -11.63 6.91 13.84
N LYS A 161 -12.37 5.90 14.34
CA LYS A 161 -12.80 5.88 15.73
C LYS A 161 -11.62 5.83 16.71
N ALA A 162 -10.56 5.09 16.39
CA ALA A 162 -9.37 5.02 17.23
C ALA A 162 -8.66 6.37 17.39
N MET A 163 -8.52 7.15 16.31
CA MET A 163 -7.88 8.47 16.38
C MET A 163 -8.73 9.45 17.18
N ASN A 164 -10.05 9.42 16.97
CA ASN A 164 -11.00 10.24 17.73
C ASN A 164 -10.96 9.89 19.22
N ASP A 165 -11.03 8.60 19.57
CA ASP A 165 -10.95 8.11 20.95
C ASP A 165 -9.61 8.48 21.61
N ALA A 166 -8.51 8.49 20.83
CA ALA A 166 -7.18 8.90 21.30
C ALA A 166 -7.00 10.42 21.41
N GLY A 167 -7.96 11.23 20.93
CA GLY A 167 -7.85 12.69 20.88
C GLY A 167 -6.75 13.18 19.94
N LEU A 168 -6.50 12.46 18.84
CA LEU A 168 -5.47 12.79 17.86
C LEU A 168 -6.12 13.35 16.58
N PRO A 169 -5.69 14.53 16.10
CA PRO A 169 -6.11 15.03 14.79
C PRO A 169 -5.72 14.04 13.70
N SER A 170 -6.65 13.67 12.83
CA SER A 170 -6.38 12.72 11.75
C SER A 170 -7.05 13.09 10.45
N LEU A 171 -6.38 12.76 9.34
CA LEU A 171 -6.89 12.96 7.99
C LEU A 171 -6.89 11.65 7.20
N PRO A 172 -7.80 11.50 6.24
CA PRO A 172 -7.81 10.34 5.36
C PRO A 172 -6.61 10.39 4.40
N CYS A 173 -6.09 9.22 4.08
CA CYS A 173 -5.09 9.04 3.03
C CYS A 173 -5.72 9.34 1.65
N VAL A 174 -5.12 10.25 0.88
CA VAL A 174 -5.62 10.60 -0.46
C VAL A 174 -5.60 9.39 -1.40
N ALA A 175 -4.54 8.57 -1.37
CA ALA A 175 -4.46 7.38 -2.22
C ALA A 175 -5.57 6.37 -1.89
N HIS A 176 -5.89 6.20 -0.60
CA HIS A 176 -6.99 5.32 -0.18
C HIS A 176 -8.36 5.93 -0.54
N THR A 177 -8.51 7.25 -0.45
CA THR A 177 -9.74 7.94 -0.86
C THR A 177 -9.97 7.84 -2.37
N LEU A 178 -8.91 8.03 -3.16
CA LEU A 178 -8.95 7.83 -4.62
C LEU A 178 -9.25 6.36 -4.97
N GLN A 179 -8.64 5.42 -4.25
CA GLN A 179 -8.94 4.00 -4.37
C GLN A 179 -10.44 3.73 -4.18
N LEU A 180 -11.07 4.29 -3.15
CA LEU A 180 -12.52 4.15 -2.94
C LEU A 180 -13.32 4.75 -4.10
N ALA A 181 -12.98 5.96 -4.54
CA ALA A 181 -13.67 6.62 -5.67
C ALA A 181 -13.57 5.79 -6.96
N VAL A 182 -12.40 5.20 -7.26
CA VAL A 182 -12.22 4.31 -8.42
C VAL A 182 -13.04 3.04 -8.24
N HIS A 183 -13.02 2.43 -7.07
CA HIS A 183 -13.76 1.19 -6.81
C HIS A 183 -15.27 1.37 -6.91
N GLU A 184 -15.82 2.39 -6.25
CA GLU A 184 -17.27 2.63 -6.18
C GLU A 184 -17.80 3.33 -7.43
N GLY A 185 -17.05 4.27 -8.01
CA GLY A 185 -17.48 5.04 -9.17
C GLY A 185 -17.25 4.35 -10.51
N LEU A 186 -16.14 3.63 -10.66
CA LEU A 186 -15.75 3.01 -11.94
C LEU A 186 -15.86 1.49 -11.91
N LEU A 187 -15.18 0.82 -10.97
CA LEU A 187 -15.08 -0.65 -10.99
C LEU A 187 -16.39 -1.36 -10.60
N ALA A 188 -17.29 -0.68 -9.90
CA ALA A 188 -18.62 -1.18 -9.57
C ALA A 188 -19.62 -1.15 -10.73
N GLN A 189 -19.31 -0.43 -11.82
CA GLN A 189 -20.18 -0.40 -13.00
C GLN A 189 -20.27 -1.79 -13.63
N ARG A 190 -21.49 -2.27 -13.89
CA ARG A 190 -21.74 -3.67 -14.30
C ARG A 190 -20.89 -4.09 -15.51
N SER A 191 -20.87 -3.29 -16.57
CA SER A 191 -20.10 -3.56 -17.79
C SER A 191 -18.59 -3.69 -17.52
N ILE A 192 -18.06 -2.86 -16.62
CA ILE A 192 -16.65 -2.86 -16.23
C ILE A 192 -16.35 -4.06 -15.33
N ALA A 193 -17.19 -4.32 -14.35
CA ALA A 193 -17.07 -5.49 -13.46
C ALA A 193 -17.09 -6.81 -14.24
N ASP A 194 -17.97 -6.93 -15.25
CA ASP A 194 -18.06 -8.09 -16.13
C ASP A 194 -16.77 -8.26 -16.96
N ALA A 195 -16.25 -7.17 -17.53
CA ALA A 195 -14.99 -7.18 -18.27
C ALA A 195 -13.80 -7.59 -17.39
N ILE A 196 -13.73 -7.07 -16.15
CA ILE A 196 -12.71 -7.43 -15.16
C ILE A 196 -12.83 -8.91 -14.79
N ALA A 197 -14.05 -9.43 -14.59
CA ALA A 197 -14.26 -10.83 -14.28
C ALA A 197 -13.78 -11.75 -15.41
N VAL A 198 -14.01 -11.37 -16.67
CA VAL A 198 -13.45 -12.07 -17.84
C VAL A 198 -11.92 -12.00 -17.83
N GLY A 199 -11.35 -10.82 -17.60
CA GLY A 199 -9.91 -10.63 -17.49
C GLY A 199 -9.28 -11.54 -16.42
N ARG A 200 -9.87 -11.59 -15.22
CA ARG A 200 -9.45 -12.47 -14.11
C ARG A 200 -9.46 -13.94 -14.51
N LYS A 201 -10.49 -14.40 -15.22
CA LYS A 201 -10.57 -15.79 -15.72
C LYS A 201 -9.44 -16.10 -16.71
N ILE A 202 -9.17 -15.20 -17.65
CA ILE A 202 -8.08 -15.34 -18.61
C ILE A 202 -6.74 -15.40 -17.88
N VAL A 203 -6.45 -14.45 -17.00
CA VAL A 203 -5.18 -14.44 -16.25
C VAL A 203 -5.05 -15.67 -15.35
N GLY A 204 -6.14 -16.08 -14.70
CA GLY A 204 -6.19 -17.28 -13.87
C GLY A 204 -5.77 -18.54 -14.62
N HIS A 205 -6.25 -18.73 -15.86
CA HIS A 205 -5.85 -19.86 -16.71
C HIS A 205 -4.32 -19.96 -16.87
N PHE A 206 -3.66 -18.84 -17.21
CA PHE A 206 -2.21 -18.81 -17.40
C PHE A 206 -1.42 -18.84 -16.08
N LYS A 207 -2.00 -18.36 -14.98
CA LYS A 207 -1.37 -18.39 -13.64
C LYS A 207 -1.34 -19.79 -13.04
N HIS A 208 -2.40 -20.56 -13.24
CA HIS A 208 -2.55 -21.89 -12.64
C HIS A 208 -2.03 -23.02 -13.53
N SER A 209 -1.85 -22.81 -14.83
CA SER A 209 -1.35 -23.81 -15.75
C SER A 209 0.04 -23.44 -16.30
N VAL A 210 1.06 -24.17 -15.82
CA VAL A 210 2.44 -24.05 -16.32
C VAL A 210 2.49 -24.33 -17.82
N LEU A 211 1.73 -25.31 -18.30
CA LEU A 211 1.65 -25.64 -19.72
C LEU A 211 1.01 -24.52 -20.54
N ALA A 212 -0.08 -23.92 -20.05
CA ALA A 212 -0.71 -22.79 -20.73
C ALA A 212 0.24 -21.60 -20.84
N TYR A 213 0.97 -21.32 -19.78
CA TYR A 213 1.96 -20.25 -19.75
C TYR A 213 3.13 -20.52 -20.71
N SER A 214 3.70 -21.74 -20.71
CA SER A 214 4.76 -22.11 -21.66
C SER A 214 4.32 -21.91 -23.11
N ARG A 215 3.11 -22.35 -23.45
CA ARG A 215 2.53 -22.16 -24.78
C ARG A 215 2.29 -20.68 -25.12
N LEU A 216 1.98 -19.85 -24.12
CA LEU A 216 1.86 -18.40 -24.31
C LEU A 216 3.23 -17.78 -24.63
N GLU A 217 4.28 -18.17 -23.91
CA GLU A 217 5.66 -17.73 -24.18
C GLU A 217 6.12 -18.12 -25.59
N ASP A 218 5.78 -19.34 -26.05
CA ASP A 218 6.11 -19.80 -27.40
C ASP A 218 5.45 -18.92 -28.49
N ILE A 219 4.18 -18.55 -28.29
CA ILE A 219 3.44 -17.66 -29.22
C ILE A 219 4.01 -16.24 -29.17
N GLN A 220 4.38 -15.73 -27.99
CA GLN A 220 5.05 -14.44 -27.86
C GLN A 220 6.34 -14.40 -28.69
N GLY A 221 7.16 -15.47 -28.61
CA GLY A 221 8.36 -15.61 -29.42
C GLY A 221 8.08 -15.67 -30.93
N GLN A 222 7.08 -16.44 -31.36
CA GLN A 222 6.68 -16.55 -32.77
C GLN A 222 6.18 -15.23 -33.36
N LEU A 223 5.50 -14.40 -32.55
CA LEU A 223 4.98 -13.09 -32.96
C LEU A 223 5.99 -11.95 -32.75
N ASN A 224 7.22 -12.27 -32.34
CA ASN A 224 8.27 -11.31 -31.99
C ASN A 224 7.79 -10.22 -31.01
N GLN A 225 6.94 -10.61 -30.05
CA GLN A 225 6.46 -9.74 -28.98
C GLN A 225 7.30 -9.94 -27.71
N PRO A 226 7.39 -8.91 -26.84
CA PRO A 226 8.04 -9.07 -25.54
C PRO A 226 7.40 -10.21 -24.73
N ILE A 227 8.24 -11.12 -24.24
CA ILE A 227 7.81 -12.19 -23.34
C ILE A 227 7.38 -11.55 -22.02
N LYS A 228 6.06 -11.46 -21.81
CA LYS A 228 5.47 -10.78 -20.66
C LYS A 228 4.48 -11.69 -19.93
N ARG A 229 4.58 -11.70 -18.60
CA ARG A 229 3.59 -12.34 -17.72
C ARG A 229 2.35 -11.47 -17.61
N LEU A 230 1.18 -12.08 -17.77
CA LEU A 230 -0.09 -11.45 -17.45
C LEU A 230 -0.13 -11.12 -15.95
N GLN A 231 -0.61 -9.92 -15.65
CA GLN A 231 -0.62 -9.38 -14.29
C GLN A 231 -1.90 -9.80 -13.58
N GLN A 232 -1.76 -10.27 -12.34
CA GLN A 232 -2.90 -10.69 -11.53
C GLN A 232 -3.54 -9.47 -10.87
N ASP A 233 -4.85 -9.38 -10.98
CA ASP A 233 -5.64 -8.41 -10.26
C ASP A 233 -5.77 -8.79 -8.77
N VAL A 234 -5.56 -7.79 -7.92
CA VAL A 234 -5.69 -7.83 -6.47
C VAL A 234 -6.76 -6.80 -6.11
N GLN A 235 -7.96 -7.27 -5.85
CA GLN A 235 -9.16 -6.43 -5.70
C GLN A 235 -9.02 -5.30 -4.67
N THR A 236 -8.14 -5.44 -3.68
CA THR A 236 -7.90 -4.40 -2.66
C THR A 236 -6.99 -3.25 -3.14
N ARG A 237 -6.49 -3.29 -4.39
CA ARG A 237 -5.59 -2.27 -4.98
C ARG A 237 -5.93 -2.01 -6.46
N TRP A 238 -6.56 -0.88 -6.78
CA TRP A 238 -6.97 -0.52 -8.15
C TRP A 238 -5.85 -0.60 -9.20
N ASN A 239 -4.63 -0.26 -8.82
CA ASN A 239 -3.46 -0.35 -9.70
C ASN A 239 -3.29 -1.76 -10.29
N SER A 240 -3.60 -2.81 -9.52
CA SER A 240 -3.49 -4.18 -10.01
C SER A 240 -4.55 -4.53 -11.06
N THR A 241 -5.77 -3.97 -10.93
CA THR A 241 -6.81 -4.07 -11.96
C THR A 241 -6.35 -3.37 -13.24
N TYR A 242 -5.79 -2.16 -13.11
CA TYR A 242 -5.21 -1.43 -14.24
C TYR A 242 -4.10 -2.23 -14.94
N TYR A 243 -3.13 -2.74 -14.18
CA TYR A 243 -2.02 -3.55 -14.74
C TYR A 243 -2.50 -4.85 -15.38
N MET A 244 -3.53 -5.51 -14.82
CA MET A 244 -4.15 -6.68 -15.44
C MET A 244 -4.71 -6.31 -16.82
N LEU A 245 -5.58 -5.29 -16.88
CA LEU A 245 -6.23 -4.85 -18.11
C LEU A 245 -5.19 -4.40 -19.15
N GLN A 246 -4.20 -3.61 -18.73
CA GLN A 246 -3.10 -3.20 -19.59
C GLN A 246 -2.35 -4.41 -20.16
N SER A 247 -2.00 -5.40 -19.33
CA SER A 247 -1.30 -6.61 -19.80
C SER A 247 -2.14 -7.44 -20.79
N LEU A 248 -3.46 -7.49 -20.60
CA LEU A 248 -4.37 -8.18 -21.52
C LEU A 248 -4.48 -7.45 -22.86
N ILE A 249 -4.51 -6.12 -22.86
CA ILE A 249 -4.56 -5.30 -24.07
C ILE A 249 -3.26 -5.43 -24.86
N GLU A 250 -2.11 -5.29 -24.20
CA GLU A 250 -0.79 -5.44 -24.83
C GLU A 250 -0.61 -6.83 -25.45
N GLN A 251 -1.13 -7.88 -24.80
CA GLN A 251 -1.04 -9.26 -25.24
C GLN A 251 -2.25 -9.72 -26.06
N LYS A 252 -3.15 -8.82 -26.46
CA LYS A 252 -4.42 -9.17 -27.13
C LYS A 252 -4.22 -10.03 -28.38
N ARG A 253 -3.19 -9.72 -29.18
CA ARG A 253 -2.87 -10.48 -30.40
C ARG A 253 -2.39 -11.90 -30.08
N VAL A 254 -1.46 -12.04 -29.14
CA VAL A 254 -0.97 -13.34 -28.65
C VAL A 254 -2.11 -14.17 -28.06
N LEU A 255 -2.97 -13.56 -27.26
CA LEU A 255 -4.14 -14.22 -26.67
C LEU A 255 -5.15 -14.67 -27.74
N GLY A 256 -5.34 -13.88 -28.80
CA GLY A 256 -6.13 -14.28 -29.98
C GLY A 256 -5.57 -15.52 -30.65
N TRP A 257 -4.26 -15.53 -30.94
CA TRP A 257 -3.57 -16.69 -31.51
C TRP A 257 -3.65 -17.93 -30.61
N TYR A 258 -3.47 -17.74 -29.30
CA TYR A 258 -3.61 -18.83 -28.33
C TYR A 258 -5.02 -19.40 -28.34
N LYS A 259 -6.05 -18.54 -28.36
CA LYS A 259 -7.44 -18.94 -28.48
C LYS A 259 -7.65 -19.77 -29.74
N ASP A 260 -7.30 -19.23 -30.91
CA ASP A 260 -7.56 -19.88 -32.21
C ASP A 260 -6.81 -21.21 -32.37
N ARG A 261 -5.61 -21.32 -31.79
CA ARG A 261 -4.77 -22.52 -31.87
C ARG A 261 -5.20 -23.64 -30.92
N PHE A 262 -5.71 -23.30 -29.74
CA PHE A 262 -5.96 -24.27 -28.67
C PHE A 262 -7.43 -24.43 -28.28
N PHE A 263 -8.32 -23.56 -28.76
CA PHE A 263 -9.76 -23.63 -28.53
C PHE A 263 -10.51 -23.44 -29.85
N SER A 264 -11.25 -24.48 -30.27
CA SER A 264 -12.18 -24.38 -31.40
C SER A 264 -13.58 -24.01 -30.90
N THR A 265 -14.45 -23.51 -31.78
CA THR A 265 -15.86 -23.21 -31.46
C THR A 265 -16.63 -24.42 -30.93
N ASN A 266 -16.16 -25.64 -31.20
CA ASN A 266 -16.81 -26.88 -30.79
C ASN A 266 -16.25 -27.45 -29.49
N THR A 267 -15.12 -26.96 -28.98
CA THR A 267 -14.45 -27.57 -27.81
C THR A 267 -15.35 -27.62 -26.58
N ALA A 268 -16.15 -26.58 -26.31
CA ALA A 268 -17.08 -26.58 -25.18
C ALA A 268 -18.27 -27.55 -25.39
N SER A 269 -18.77 -27.67 -26.62
CA SER A 269 -19.85 -28.59 -26.97
C SER A 269 -19.37 -30.05 -26.92
N GLU A 270 -18.17 -30.33 -27.40
CA GLU A 270 -17.51 -31.64 -27.36
C GLU A 270 -17.16 -32.02 -25.93
N ALA A 271 -16.57 -31.12 -25.14
CA ALA A 271 -16.30 -31.38 -23.72
C ALA A 271 -17.60 -31.62 -22.93
N LYS A 272 -18.68 -30.88 -23.22
CA LYS A 272 -20.01 -31.11 -22.64
C LYS A 272 -20.60 -32.44 -23.09
N LEU A 273 -20.38 -32.84 -24.35
CA LEU A 273 -20.84 -34.12 -24.87
C LEU A 273 -20.07 -35.27 -24.21
N HIS A 274 -18.75 -35.18 -24.10
CA HIS A 274 -17.91 -36.17 -23.44
C HIS A 274 -18.23 -36.29 -21.95
N LEU A 275 -18.43 -35.16 -21.26
CA LEU A 275 -18.86 -35.18 -19.85
C LEU A 275 -20.25 -35.80 -19.69
N LYS A 276 -21.18 -35.52 -20.60
CA LYS A 276 -22.51 -36.18 -20.62
C LYS A 276 -22.39 -37.68 -20.88
N GLN A 277 -21.51 -38.10 -21.77
CA GLN A 277 -21.26 -39.51 -22.07
C GLN A 277 -20.61 -40.22 -20.87
N GLU A 278 -19.62 -39.61 -20.23
CA GLU A 278 -19.01 -40.11 -18.99
C GLU A 278 -20.03 -40.23 -17.86
N LEU A 279 -20.83 -39.18 -17.61
CA LEU A 279 -21.90 -39.22 -16.62
C LEU A 279 -22.93 -40.32 -16.93
N GLN A 280 -23.25 -40.56 -18.21
CA GLN A 280 -24.14 -41.65 -18.62
C GLN A 280 -23.50 -43.03 -18.46
N MET A 281 -22.19 -43.17 -18.65
CA MET A 281 -21.48 -44.43 -18.40
C MET A 281 -21.38 -44.71 -16.90
N MET A 282 -21.13 -43.68 -16.08
CA MET A 282 -21.12 -43.78 -14.63
C MET A 282 -22.52 -44.09 -14.07
N SER A 283 -23.58 -43.44 -14.58
CA SER A 283 -24.95 -43.77 -14.16
C SER A 283 -25.41 -45.15 -14.62
N ARG A 284 -24.89 -45.66 -15.76
CA ARG A 284 -25.12 -47.03 -16.21
C ARG A 284 -24.41 -48.05 -15.30
N ALA A 285 -23.19 -47.73 -14.84
CA ALA A 285 -22.47 -48.53 -13.85
C ALA A 285 -23.18 -48.52 -12.48
N GLU A 286 -23.84 -47.44 -12.09
CA GLU A 286 -24.71 -47.38 -10.90
C GLU A 286 -26.02 -48.16 -11.08
N SER A 287 -26.58 -48.23 -12.30
CA SER A 287 -27.81 -48.99 -12.57
C SER A 287 -27.66 -50.52 -12.55
N GLU A 288 -26.41 -51.04 -12.59
CA GLU A 288 -26.10 -52.46 -12.34
C GLU A 288 -25.78 -52.74 -10.86
N GLY A 289 -25.73 -51.71 -10.00
CA GLY A 289 -25.42 -51.82 -8.59
C GLY A 289 -26.31 -50.94 -7.71
N SER A 290 -27.41 -51.52 -7.24
CA SER A 290 -28.30 -51.06 -6.16
C SER A 290 -29.66 -50.50 -6.59
N ARG A 291 -30.69 -51.25 -6.21
CA ARG A 291 -32.05 -50.77 -5.96
C ARG A 291 -32.06 -49.74 -4.82
N THR A 292 -33.16 -49.01 -4.80
CA THR A 292 -33.80 -48.26 -3.70
C THR A 292 -33.31 -46.85 -3.35
N GLU A 293 -34.25 -45.94 -3.61
CA GLU A 293 -34.78 -44.87 -2.76
C GLU A 293 -34.69 -43.44 -3.30
N ALA A 294 -35.87 -42.84 -3.35
CA ALA A 294 -36.19 -41.53 -3.88
C ALA A 294 -35.85 -40.44 -2.86
N ALA A 295 -35.33 -39.32 -3.34
CA ALA A 295 -35.32 -38.07 -2.59
C ALA A 295 -35.58 -36.88 -3.52
N GLU A 296 -36.49 -36.03 -3.06
CA GLU A 296 -37.12 -34.91 -3.76
C GLU A 296 -36.19 -33.71 -4.05
N SER A 297 -36.61 -32.91 -5.02
CA SER A 297 -36.02 -31.63 -5.43
C SER A 297 -36.62 -30.47 -4.64
N PRO A 298 -35.83 -29.43 -4.30
CA PRO A 298 -36.42 -28.11 -4.12
C PRO A 298 -35.74 -27.04 -4.98
N ALA A 299 -36.56 -26.34 -5.76
CA ALA A 299 -36.21 -25.11 -6.46
C ALA A 299 -36.88 -23.88 -5.78
N LYS A 300 -36.05 -22.86 -5.57
CA LYS A 300 -36.28 -21.40 -5.72
C LYS A 300 -36.99 -20.54 -4.64
N LEU A 301 -36.39 -19.33 -4.52
CA LEU A 301 -36.89 -17.96 -4.19
C LEU A 301 -36.65 -17.44 -2.75
N PHE A 302 -36.46 -16.15 -2.43
CA PHE A 302 -35.71 -14.96 -2.92
C PHE A 302 -36.02 -13.81 -1.92
N LEU A 303 -35.02 -12.98 -1.55
CA LEU A 303 -35.07 -11.66 -0.84
C LEU A 303 -35.65 -11.61 0.60
N GLN A 304 -35.22 -10.76 1.54
CA GLN A 304 -34.81 -9.35 1.43
C GLN A 304 -34.06 -8.89 2.70
N ALA A 305 -33.03 -8.06 2.56
CA ALA A 305 -32.53 -7.22 3.65
C ALA A 305 -31.89 -5.96 3.08
N GLN A 306 -32.55 -4.81 3.26
CA GLN A 306 -31.92 -3.49 3.18
C GLN A 306 -32.64 -2.52 4.12
N ALA A 307 -31.85 -1.88 4.98
CA ALA A 307 -31.97 -0.44 5.26
C ALA A 307 -30.74 0.02 6.04
N SER A 308 -29.84 0.76 5.38
CA SER A 308 -29.08 1.81 6.05
C SER A 308 -28.52 2.81 5.03
N THR A 309 -29.06 4.02 5.08
CA THR A 309 -28.35 5.31 5.14
C THR A 309 -27.29 5.61 4.08
N SER A 310 -27.64 6.51 3.16
CA SER A 310 -26.67 7.29 2.39
C SER A 310 -26.67 8.74 2.88
N SER A 311 -25.59 9.17 3.53
CA SER A 311 -25.22 10.59 3.62
C SER A 311 -24.36 10.92 2.41
N SER A 312 -24.87 11.81 1.55
CA SER A 312 -24.25 12.25 0.30
C SER A 312 -23.03 13.15 0.56
N LEU A 313 -22.09 13.19 -0.39
CA LEU A 313 -20.92 14.09 -0.43
C LEU A 313 -21.27 15.57 -0.22
N GLU A 314 -22.51 15.97 -0.50
CA GLU A 314 -23.02 17.33 -0.30
C GLU A 314 -23.01 17.75 1.18
N THR A 315 -23.28 16.84 2.12
CA THR A 315 -23.28 17.18 3.57
C THR A 315 -21.88 17.48 4.10
N VAL A 316 -20.84 16.92 3.46
CA VAL A 316 -19.44 17.18 3.81
C VAL A 316 -18.99 18.55 3.28
N PHE A 317 -19.45 18.95 2.09
CA PHE A 317 -19.18 20.28 1.56
C PHE A 317 -19.93 21.38 2.32
N GLU A 318 -21.14 21.09 2.82
CA GLU A 318 -21.88 21.99 3.70
C GLU A 318 -21.23 22.12 5.09
N GLU A 319 -20.73 21.04 5.69
CA GLU A 319 -19.98 21.11 6.96
C GLU A 319 -18.71 21.97 6.84
N ILE A 320 -17.95 21.84 5.74
CA ILE A 320 -16.75 22.66 5.48
C ILE A 320 -17.12 24.14 5.26
N ALA A 321 -18.26 24.42 4.62
CA ALA A 321 -18.75 25.78 4.43
C ALA A 321 -19.27 26.41 5.73
N MET A 322 -19.86 25.60 6.63
CA MET A 322 -20.39 26.04 7.91
C MET A 322 -19.29 26.24 8.98
N GLU A 323 -18.17 25.52 8.90
CA GLU A 323 -17.02 25.70 9.82
C GLU A 323 -16.33 27.07 9.66
N GLN A 324 -16.43 27.72 8.49
CA GLN A 324 -15.90 29.09 8.31
C GLN A 324 -16.71 30.17 9.04
N ALA A 325 -17.89 29.84 9.58
CA ALA A 325 -18.78 30.81 10.21
C ALA A 325 -18.62 30.92 11.74
N GLN A 326 -17.84 30.05 12.40
CA GLN A 326 -17.75 30.04 13.87
C GLN A 326 -16.33 30.33 14.39
N ALA A 327 -16.23 31.53 14.98
CA ALA A 327 -15.17 32.01 15.89
C ALA A 327 -13.79 32.29 15.27
N ALA A 328 -13.71 33.30 14.39
CA ALA A 328 -12.45 34.00 14.13
C ALA A 328 -12.04 34.79 15.38
N GLN A 329 -11.10 34.25 16.18
CA GLN A 329 -10.37 35.04 17.16
C GLN A 329 -9.54 36.10 16.41
N PRO A 330 -9.46 37.36 16.88
CA PRO A 330 -8.64 38.37 16.21
C PRO A 330 -7.18 37.90 16.17
N LEU A 331 -6.58 37.85 14.97
CA LEU A 331 -5.15 37.59 14.83
C LEU A 331 -4.37 38.67 15.58
N ALA A 332 -3.28 38.27 16.25
CA ALA A 332 -2.34 39.24 16.81
C ALA A 332 -1.87 40.19 15.69
N ALA A 333 -1.81 41.49 15.97
CA ALA A 333 -1.55 42.52 14.95
C ALA A 333 -0.31 42.23 14.09
N GLY A 334 0.77 41.68 14.68
CA GLY A 334 1.97 41.28 13.94
C GLY A 334 1.75 40.12 12.96
N ALA A 335 0.94 39.12 13.33
CA ALA A 335 0.63 37.98 12.46
C ALA A 335 -0.32 38.36 11.31
N ALA A 336 -1.24 39.31 11.55
CA ALA A 336 -2.12 39.83 10.51
C ALA A 336 -1.32 40.61 9.44
N ILE A 337 -0.41 41.49 9.86
CA ILE A 337 0.49 42.22 8.94
C ILE A 337 1.36 41.25 8.13
N GLU A 338 1.90 40.23 8.79
CA GLU A 338 2.71 39.19 8.14
C GLU A 338 1.91 38.44 7.05
N LEU A 339 0.66 38.09 7.36
CA LEU A 339 -0.26 37.42 6.44
C LEU A 339 -0.63 38.30 5.25
N ASP A 340 -1.00 39.56 5.48
CA ASP A 340 -1.34 40.51 4.42
C ASP A 340 -0.15 40.76 3.48
N ALA A 341 1.05 40.89 4.05
CA ALA A 341 2.28 41.05 3.29
C ALA A 341 2.63 39.81 2.44
N TYR A 342 2.36 38.61 2.94
CA TYR A 342 2.53 37.36 2.19
C TYR A 342 1.48 37.21 1.08
N LEU A 343 0.21 37.47 1.36
CA LEU A 343 -0.87 37.37 0.38
C LEU A 343 -0.79 38.44 -0.71
N GLY A 344 -0.12 39.57 -0.44
CA GLY A 344 0.18 40.61 -1.43
C GLY A 344 1.31 40.26 -2.40
N GLU A 345 2.03 39.15 -2.20
CA GLU A 345 3.09 38.71 -3.13
C GLU A 345 2.55 38.08 -4.41
N ALA A 346 3.33 38.19 -5.47
CA ALA A 346 3.06 37.44 -6.70
C ALA A 346 3.16 35.93 -6.41
N PRO A 347 2.16 35.13 -6.80
CA PRO A 347 2.21 33.68 -6.61
C PRO A 347 3.44 33.07 -7.29
N SER A 348 4.14 32.19 -6.58
CA SER A 348 5.25 31.42 -7.17
C SER A 348 4.74 30.48 -8.26
N PRO A 349 5.56 30.23 -9.32
CA PRO A 349 5.31 29.17 -10.29
C PRO A 349 5.06 27.82 -9.62
N ARG A 350 4.25 26.96 -10.26
CA ARG A 350 3.87 25.65 -9.69
C ARG A 350 5.04 24.67 -9.58
N GLU A 351 6.10 24.88 -10.34
CA GLU A 351 7.30 24.04 -10.34
C GLU A 351 8.23 24.35 -9.16
N ASP A 352 8.05 25.52 -8.50
CA ASP A 352 8.89 25.93 -7.38
C ASP A 352 8.59 25.12 -6.13
N SER A 353 9.63 24.89 -5.32
CA SER A 353 9.51 24.15 -4.07
C SER A 353 9.07 25.08 -2.94
N PRO A 354 7.91 24.82 -2.29
CA PRO A 354 7.47 25.60 -1.14
C PRO A 354 8.51 25.61 -0.01
N LEU A 355 9.23 24.51 0.19
CA LEU A 355 10.27 24.41 1.23
C LEU A 355 11.46 25.34 0.96
N LYS A 356 11.86 25.50 -0.31
CA LYS A 356 12.91 26.46 -0.68
C LYS A 356 12.46 27.90 -0.42
N TYR A 357 11.22 28.23 -0.80
CA TYR A 357 10.64 29.56 -0.56
C TYR A 357 10.66 29.90 0.93
N TRP A 358 10.17 29.00 1.78
CA TRP A 358 10.16 29.23 3.22
C TRP A 358 11.54 29.21 3.86
N GLY A 359 12.48 28.43 3.33
CA GLY A 359 13.89 28.45 3.75
C GLY A 359 14.52 29.84 3.62
N VAL A 360 14.19 30.58 2.56
CA VAL A 360 14.65 31.95 2.30
C VAL A 360 13.84 32.98 3.09
N ASN A 361 12.51 32.86 3.08
CA ASN A 361 11.61 33.89 3.61
C ASN A 361 11.29 33.77 5.11
N LYS A 362 11.81 32.76 5.82
CA LYS A 362 11.53 32.55 7.25
C LYS A 362 11.88 33.71 8.18
N ILE A 363 12.82 34.58 7.77
CA ILE A 363 13.18 35.77 8.55
C ILE A 363 12.14 36.88 8.34
N ARG A 364 11.61 37.01 7.12
CA ARG A 364 10.59 37.99 6.76
C ARG A 364 9.20 37.60 7.28
N PHE A 365 8.92 36.30 7.27
CA PHE A 365 7.65 35.72 7.69
C PHE A 365 7.85 34.65 8.79
N PRO A 366 8.23 35.05 10.02
CA PRO A 366 8.58 34.11 11.08
C PRO A 366 7.40 33.29 11.62
N THR A 367 6.19 33.85 11.66
CA THR A 367 4.99 33.15 12.16
C THR A 367 4.48 32.16 11.11
N LEU A 368 4.37 32.62 9.86
CA LEU A 368 3.94 31.79 8.74
C LEU A 368 4.97 30.70 8.43
N ALA A 369 6.27 30.96 8.59
CA ALA A 369 7.29 29.93 8.44
C ALA A 369 7.14 28.81 9.47
N LYS A 370 6.77 29.12 10.72
CA LYS A 370 6.45 28.10 11.73
C LYS A 370 5.22 27.29 11.31
N MET A 371 4.17 27.94 10.80
CA MET A 371 3.00 27.25 10.26
C MET A 371 3.36 26.37 9.06
N ALA A 372 4.18 26.87 8.14
CA ALA A 372 4.61 26.14 6.96
C ALA A 372 5.33 24.84 7.34
N ARG A 373 6.24 24.87 8.34
CA ARG A 373 6.87 23.62 8.84
C ARG A 373 5.86 22.63 9.41
N LYS A 374 4.83 23.12 10.10
CA LYS A 374 3.76 22.29 10.64
C LYS A 374 2.96 21.63 9.52
N TYR A 375 2.35 22.42 8.64
CA TYR A 375 1.41 21.93 7.63
C TYR A 375 2.08 21.22 6.44
N LEU A 376 3.26 21.67 6.00
CA LEU A 376 3.98 21.03 4.88
C LEU A 376 4.67 19.72 5.28
N SER A 377 4.72 19.39 6.58
CA SER A 377 5.26 18.10 7.04
C SER A 377 4.32 16.93 6.77
N ALA A 378 3.02 17.21 6.60
CA ALA A 378 2.00 16.19 6.39
C ALA A 378 2.06 15.68 4.93
N PRO A 379 2.36 14.39 4.70
CA PRO A 379 2.27 13.83 3.36
C PRO A 379 0.80 13.69 2.94
N CYS A 380 0.53 13.71 1.62
CA CYS A 380 -0.82 13.50 1.10
C CYS A 380 -1.28 12.03 1.15
N SER A 381 -0.36 11.08 1.32
CA SER A 381 -0.64 9.63 1.31
C SER A 381 0.08 8.93 2.46
N SER A 382 -0.60 7.98 3.11
CA SER A 382 0.02 7.05 4.05
C SER A 382 0.73 5.87 3.36
N VAL A 383 0.50 5.70 2.06
CA VAL A 383 1.07 4.66 1.21
C VAL A 383 2.17 5.27 0.35
N GLU A 384 3.35 4.65 0.35
CA GLU A 384 4.45 4.96 -0.57
C GLU A 384 4.30 4.28 -1.93
#